data_AF-A0A357I737-F1
#
_entry.id   AF-A0A357I737-F1
#
_cell.length_a   1.000
_cell.length_b   1.000
_cell.length_c   1.000
_cell.angle_alpha   90.00
_cell.angle_beta   90.00
_cell.angle_gamma   90.00
#
_symmetry.space_group_name_H-M   'P 1'
#
loop_
_entity.id
_entity.type
_entity.pdbx_description
1 polymer ?
#
loop_
_entity_poly.entity_id
_entity_poly.type
_entity_poly.pdbx_seq_one_letter_code
_entity_poly.pdbx_strand_id
1 'polypeptide(L)'
;MFQRRVNGRGFRLVFLGLSLALLVSCATRPPAKHDDLCSIYEEKRSWYKAGMAMQKKWDVPVSVPMAIMYQESGFVANAKAPRTYTFFGLIPWGRKSSAYGYPQALDGTWDHYRDDTDNAGADRDDFADALDFMGWYIHNTRRLNGVSATDAYKQYLNYHEGWQGYRQGRWKNTSWLKKVAQNVARRAGRYDAQFAGCRDEFAKGFWYRLFH
;
A
#
# COMPACT_ATOMS: atom_id res chain seq x y z
N MET A 1 41.47 43.85 31.90
CA MET A 1 40.30 43.06 32.31
C MET A 1 40.01 42.05 31.20
N PHE A 2 39.85 40.77 31.56
CA PHE A 2 39.97 39.55 30.72
C PHE A 2 39.09 39.50 29.45
N GLN A 3 39.68 39.25 28.27
CA GLN A 3 38.98 38.69 27.11
C GLN A 3 38.79 37.17 27.30
N ARG A 4 37.55 36.70 27.44
CA ARG A 4 37.24 35.25 27.39
C ARG A 4 37.07 34.82 25.93
N ARG A 5 38.03 34.05 25.41
CA ARG A 5 37.88 33.27 24.16
C ARG A 5 36.81 32.20 24.39
N VAL A 6 35.66 32.33 23.73
CA VAL A 6 34.68 31.26 23.65
C VAL A 6 35.19 30.25 22.61
N ASN A 7 35.58 29.06 23.06
CA ASN A 7 36.06 27.97 22.20
C ASN A 7 34.92 27.47 21.28
N GLY A 8 34.89 27.91 20.03
CA GLY A 8 33.91 27.50 19.00
C GLY A 8 33.96 26.04 18.55
N ARG A 9 34.84 25.21 19.13
CA ARG A 9 34.94 23.77 18.86
C ARG A 9 33.85 22.95 19.56
N GLY A 10 33.41 23.36 20.76
CA GLY A 10 32.35 22.67 21.49
C GLY A 10 30.97 22.84 20.85
N PHE A 11 30.68 24.04 20.32
CA PHE A 11 29.39 24.37 19.72
C PHE A 11 29.13 23.61 18.40
N ARG A 12 30.18 23.39 17.59
CA ARG A 12 30.10 22.61 16.35
C ARG A 12 29.85 21.12 16.59
N LEU A 13 30.44 20.55 17.64
CA LEU A 13 30.26 19.12 17.98
C LEU A 13 28.87 18.83 18.57
N VAL A 14 28.30 19.78 19.33
CA VAL A 14 26.91 19.67 19.83
C VAL A 14 25.90 19.74 18.69
N PHE A 15 26.08 20.65 17.72
CA PHE A 15 25.23 20.73 16.53
C PHE A 15 25.35 19.51 15.61
N LEU A 16 26.53 18.89 15.50
CA LEU A 16 26.74 17.66 14.73
C LEU A 16 26.15 16.41 15.42
N GLY A 17 26.16 16.38 16.76
CA GLY A 17 25.53 15.31 17.54
C GLY A 17 24.00 15.40 17.53
N LEU A 18 23.44 16.61 17.55
CA LEU A 18 21.99 16.83 17.51
C LEU A 18 21.38 16.51 16.12
N SER A 19 22.14 16.71 15.04
CA SER A 19 21.71 16.34 13.68
C SER A 19 21.79 14.84 13.40
N LEU A 20 22.66 14.08 14.10
CA LEU A 20 22.69 12.61 14.00
C LEU A 20 21.52 11.93 14.76
N ALA A 21 20.99 12.57 15.80
CA ALA A 21 19.90 12.01 16.60
C ALA A 21 18.51 12.08 15.92
N LEU A 22 18.38 12.85 14.84
CA LEU A 22 17.12 13.03 14.10
C LEU A 22 16.95 12.06 12.92
N LEU A 23 17.92 11.18 12.66
CA LEU A 23 17.81 10.14 11.63
C LEU A 23 17.25 8.83 12.18
N VAL A 24 16.25 8.90 13.07
CA VAL A 24 15.39 7.73 13.32
C VAL A 24 14.48 7.60 12.10
N SER A 25 14.95 6.90 11.08
CA SER A 25 14.11 6.47 9.96
C SER A 25 12.99 5.59 10.54
N CYS A 26 11.79 6.17 10.63
CA CYS A 26 10.62 5.47 11.09
C CYS A 26 10.14 4.57 9.93
N ALA A 27 10.77 3.40 9.78
CA ALA A 27 10.29 2.40 8.83
C ALA A 27 8.91 1.91 9.28
N THR A 28 7.88 2.15 8.46
CA THR A 28 6.53 1.67 8.72
C THR A 28 6.54 0.15 8.74
N ARG A 29 6.37 -0.42 9.93
CA ARG A 29 6.28 -1.88 10.09
C ARG A 29 4.92 -2.38 9.60
N PRO A 30 4.86 -3.53 8.90
CA PRO A 30 3.60 -4.20 8.58
C PRO A 30 2.75 -4.42 9.85
N PRO A 31 1.41 -4.43 9.73
CA PRO A 31 0.53 -4.68 10.87
C PRO A 31 0.78 -6.06 11.50
N ALA A 32 0.71 -6.13 12.83
CA ALA A 32 0.99 -7.36 13.56
C ALA A 32 -0.05 -8.46 13.28
N LYS A 33 -1.33 -8.08 13.22
CA LYS A 33 -2.47 -8.98 12.94
C LYS A 33 -3.02 -8.71 11.54
N HIS A 34 -2.30 -9.15 10.52
CA HIS A 34 -2.69 -8.91 9.13
C HIS A 34 -4.02 -9.56 8.73
N ASP A 35 -4.49 -10.60 9.42
CA ASP A 35 -5.76 -11.28 9.10
C ASP A 35 -7.00 -10.64 9.74
N ASP A 36 -6.84 -9.52 10.46
CA ASP A 36 -7.89 -8.76 11.15
C ASP A 36 -7.85 -7.28 10.78
N LEU A 37 -8.82 -6.83 9.97
CA LEU A 37 -8.87 -5.45 9.50
C LEU A 37 -9.14 -4.43 10.62
N CYS A 38 -9.91 -4.80 11.65
CA CYS A 38 -10.16 -3.92 12.79
C CYS A 38 -8.87 -3.71 13.59
N SER A 39 -8.14 -4.79 13.86
CA SER A 39 -6.82 -4.72 14.50
C SER A 39 -5.82 -3.88 13.67
N ILE A 40 -5.82 -4.03 12.33
CA ILE A 40 -4.98 -3.21 11.45
C ILE A 40 -5.31 -1.72 11.62
N TYR A 41 -6.59 -1.34 11.62
CA TYR A 41 -7.00 0.06 11.73
C TYR A 41 -6.87 0.64 13.14
N GLU A 42 -6.95 -0.20 14.16
CA GLU A 42 -6.61 0.18 15.52
C GLU A 42 -5.12 0.52 15.64
N GLU A 43 -4.24 -0.33 15.10
CA GLU A 43 -2.79 -0.13 15.09
C GLU A 43 -2.38 1.06 14.19
N LYS A 44 -2.98 1.14 13.00
CA LYS A 44 -2.65 2.11 11.94
C LYS A 44 -3.84 3.03 11.66
N ARG A 45 -4.18 3.91 12.60
CA ARG A 45 -5.35 4.81 12.45
C ARG A 45 -5.30 5.74 11.22
N SER A 46 -4.12 6.10 10.74
CA SER A 46 -4.00 6.85 9.47
C SER A 46 -4.46 6.03 8.27
N TRP A 47 -4.29 4.70 8.30
CA TRP A 47 -4.71 3.78 7.23
C TRP A 47 -6.23 3.67 7.18
N TYR A 48 -6.92 3.73 8.31
CA TYR A 48 -8.39 3.83 8.34
C TYR A 48 -8.87 5.09 7.61
N LYS A 49 -8.27 6.25 7.91
CA LYS A 49 -8.63 7.51 7.25
C LYS A 49 -8.39 7.45 5.74
N ALA A 50 -7.25 6.90 5.32
CA ALA A 50 -6.94 6.68 3.91
C ALA A 50 -7.97 5.74 3.25
N GLY A 51 -8.32 4.64 3.92
CA GLY A 51 -9.34 3.70 3.45
C GLY A 51 -10.71 4.33 3.26
N MET A 52 -11.16 5.15 4.21
CA MET A 52 -12.41 5.89 4.10
C MET A 52 -12.38 6.94 2.99
N ALA A 53 -11.25 7.64 2.80
CA ALA A 53 -11.08 8.60 1.73
C ALA A 53 -11.13 7.93 0.35
N MET A 54 -10.38 6.83 0.18
CA MET A 54 -10.38 6.00 -1.04
C MET A 54 -11.78 5.48 -1.34
N GLN A 55 -12.46 4.88 -0.35
CA GLN A 55 -13.81 4.34 -0.51
C GLN A 55 -14.80 5.42 -0.95
N LYS A 56 -14.74 6.62 -0.34
CA LYS A 56 -15.57 7.76 -0.73
C LYS A 56 -15.26 8.25 -2.15
N LYS A 57 -13.99 8.30 -2.53
CA LYS A 57 -13.54 8.82 -3.83
C LYS A 57 -13.89 7.88 -4.98
N TRP A 58 -13.68 6.59 -4.80
CA TRP A 58 -13.74 5.60 -5.88
C TRP A 58 -14.99 4.71 -5.88
N ASP A 59 -15.78 4.74 -4.80
CA ASP A 59 -16.92 3.83 -4.58
C ASP A 59 -16.47 2.35 -4.60
N VAL A 60 -15.42 2.07 -3.83
CA VAL A 60 -14.79 0.74 -3.71
C VAL A 60 -14.76 0.33 -2.25
N PRO A 61 -15.28 -0.86 -1.88
CA PRO A 61 -15.23 -1.33 -0.51
C PRO A 61 -13.78 -1.57 -0.09
N VAL A 62 -13.36 -0.99 1.05
CA VAL A 62 -11.95 -1.01 1.48
C VAL A 62 -11.38 -2.41 1.70
N SER A 63 -12.25 -3.38 1.98
CA SER A 63 -11.92 -4.79 2.18
C SER A 63 -11.20 -5.42 0.96
N VAL A 64 -11.55 -5.00 -0.26
CA VAL A 64 -10.99 -5.54 -1.51
C VAL A 64 -9.56 -5.08 -1.76
N PRO A 65 -9.25 -3.77 -1.88
CA PRO A 65 -7.87 -3.32 -2.09
C PRO A 65 -6.96 -3.67 -0.90
N MET A 66 -7.47 -3.73 0.34
CA MET A 66 -6.67 -4.21 1.49
C MET A 66 -6.25 -5.68 1.34
N ALA A 67 -7.17 -6.55 0.88
CA ALA A 67 -6.86 -7.96 0.65
C ALA A 67 -5.88 -8.17 -0.51
N ILE A 68 -6.00 -7.37 -1.57
CA ILE A 68 -5.04 -7.36 -2.69
C ILE A 68 -3.67 -6.85 -2.20
N MET A 69 -3.62 -5.76 -1.44
CA MET A 69 -2.36 -5.17 -0.97
C MET A 69 -1.58 -6.14 -0.09
N TYR A 70 -2.27 -6.86 0.80
CA TYR A 70 -1.64 -7.95 1.55
C TYR A 70 -1.07 -9.03 0.63
N GLN A 71 -1.79 -9.42 -0.42
CA GLN A 71 -1.33 -10.44 -1.35
C GLN A 71 -0.10 -9.99 -2.15
N GLU A 72 -0.03 -8.71 -2.51
CA GLU A 72 1.04 -8.15 -3.34
C GLU A 72 2.31 -7.84 -2.55
N SER A 73 2.19 -7.20 -1.38
CA SER A 73 3.35 -6.74 -0.60
C SER A 73 3.39 -7.25 0.83
N GLY A 74 2.34 -7.92 1.32
CA GLY A 74 2.22 -8.25 2.75
C GLY A 74 2.19 -6.99 3.63
N PHE A 75 1.72 -5.86 3.08
CA PHE A 75 1.80 -4.54 3.70
C PHE A 75 3.24 -4.03 3.94
N VAL A 76 4.20 -4.44 3.11
CA VAL A 76 5.58 -3.94 3.16
C VAL A 76 5.73 -2.74 2.23
N ALA A 77 5.97 -1.57 2.82
CA ALA A 77 6.03 -0.29 2.11
C ALA A 77 7.01 -0.29 0.92
N ASN A 78 8.20 -0.84 1.09
CA ASN A 78 9.26 -0.82 0.09
C ASN A 78 9.49 -2.19 -0.57
N ALA A 79 8.43 -3.01 -0.69
CA ALA A 79 8.49 -4.28 -1.38
C ALA A 79 8.99 -4.08 -2.83
N LYS A 80 9.96 -4.89 -3.25
CA LYS A 80 10.59 -4.78 -4.57
C LYS A 80 10.59 -6.13 -5.28
N ALA A 81 10.34 -6.11 -6.58
CA ALA A 81 10.42 -7.29 -7.44
C ALA A 81 11.74 -8.07 -7.28
N PRO A 82 11.75 -9.41 -7.35
CA PRO A 82 12.98 -10.21 -7.23
C PRO A 82 14.05 -9.77 -8.23
N ARG A 83 15.33 -9.90 -7.85
CA ARG A 83 16.43 -9.64 -8.78
C ARG A 83 16.53 -10.72 -9.86
N THR A 84 16.93 -10.30 -11.05
CA THR A 84 17.39 -11.19 -12.11
C THR A 84 18.88 -11.48 -11.88
N TYR A 85 19.33 -12.69 -12.17
CA TYR A 85 20.72 -13.09 -12.05
C TYR A 85 21.24 -13.52 -13.42
N THR A 86 22.37 -12.98 -13.83
CA THR A 86 23.13 -13.38 -15.01
C THR A 86 24.43 -14.05 -14.56
N PHE A 87 25.06 -14.86 -15.42
CA PHE A 87 26.30 -15.61 -15.11
C PHE A 87 26.15 -16.69 -14.01
N PHE A 88 25.56 -17.83 -14.35
CA PHE A 88 25.36 -18.99 -13.46
C PHE A 88 24.70 -18.68 -12.09
N GLY A 89 23.90 -17.61 -12.01
CA GLY A 89 23.22 -17.20 -10.77
C GLY A 89 24.04 -16.29 -9.86
N LEU A 90 25.22 -15.82 -10.29
CA LEU A 90 26.18 -15.09 -9.44
C LEU A 90 26.09 -13.57 -9.55
N ILE A 91 25.77 -13.02 -10.72
CA ILE A 91 25.77 -11.56 -10.94
C ILE A 91 24.33 -11.04 -10.94
N PRO A 92 23.87 -10.31 -9.90
CA PRO A 92 22.54 -9.70 -9.92
C PRO A 92 22.50 -8.58 -10.96
N TRP A 93 21.70 -8.77 -12.01
CA TRP A 93 21.49 -7.79 -13.07
C TRP A 93 20.06 -7.27 -13.01
N GLY A 94 19.83 -6.07 -12.49
CA GLY A 94 18.48 -5.46 -12.44
C GLY A 94 17.44 -6.26 -11.64
N ARG A 95 16.16 -5.88 -11.78
CA ARG A 95 15.00 -6.57 -11.20
C ARG A 95 14.13 -7.16 -12.31
N LYS A 96 13.39 -8.23 -12.00
CA LYS A 96 12.47 -8.92 -12.93
C LYS A 96 11.39 -7.99 -13.50
N SER A 97 11.00 -6.96 -12.75
CA SER A 97 10.08 -5.92 -13.18
C SER A 97 10.34 -4.63 -12.40
N SER A 98 9.68 -3.54 -12.81
CA SER A 98 9.62 -2.28 -12.06
C SER A 98 8.56 -2.26 -10.94
N ALA A 99 7.99 -3.42 -10.58
CA ALA A 99 7.02 -3.50 -9.50
C ALA A 99 7.64 -3.05 -8.17
N TYR A 100 7.00 -2.08 -7.54
CA TYR A 100 7.47 -1.43 -6.32
C TYR A 100 6.32 -1.03 -5.40
N GLY A 101 6.63 -0.97 -4.10
CA GLY A 101 5.77 -0.36 -3.11
C GLY A 101 4.73 -1.31 -2.50
N TYR A 102 3.84 -0.75 -1.69
CA TYR A 102 2.62 -1.44 -1.26
C TYR A 102 1.81 -2.08 -2.39
N PRO A 103 1.59 -1.40 -3.54
CA PRO A 103 0.68 -1.90 -4.57
C PRO A 103 1.36 -2.86 -5.56
N GLN A 104 2.70 -3.02 -5.48
CA GLN A 104 3.53 -3.69 -6.49
C GLN A 104 3.24 -3.19 -7.93
N ALA A 105 2.95 -1.90 -8.08
CA ALA A 105 2.62 -1.29 -9.36
C ALA A 105 3.88 -1.11 -10.24
N LEU A 106 3.73 -1.39 -11.54
CA LEU A 106 4.74 -1.08 -12.56
C LEU A 106 4.80 0.43 -12.83
N ASP A 107 5.97 0.92 -13.25
CA ASP A 107 6.19 2.35 -13.55
C ASP A 107 5.12 2.94 -14.47
N GLY A 108 4.89 2.34 -15.64
CA GLY A 108 3.92 2.88 -16.59
C GLY A 108 2.47 2.85 -16.09
N THR A 109 2.10 1.92 -15.21
CA THR A 109 0.75 1.90 -14.61
C THR A 109 0.63 2.97 -13.52
N TRP A 110 1.69 3.18 -12.74
CA TRP A 110 1.73 4.20 -11.71
C TRP A 110 1.70 5.61 -12.30
N ASP A 111 2.47 5.85 -13.35
CA ASP A 111 2.49 7.16 -14.02
C ASP A 111 1.13 7.47 -14.67
N HIS A 112 0.47 6.48 -15.28
CA HIS A 112 -0.89 6.66 -15.78
C HIS A 112 -1.88 7.04 -14.66
N TYR A 113 -1.78 6.44 -13.47
CA TYR A 113 -2.58 6.87 -12.33
C TYR A 113 -2.27 8.31 -11.90
N ARG A 114 -0.99 8.68 -11.81
CA ARG A 114 -0.59 10.04 -11.41
C ARG A 114 -1.16 11.07 -12.38
N ASP A 115 -1.10 10.78 -13.67
CA ASP A 115 -1.63 11.65 -14.71
C ASP A 115 -3.17 11.71 -14.68
N ASP A 116 -3.86 10.58 -14.55
CA ASP A 116 -5.34 10.51 -14.54
C ASP A 116 -5.94 11.14 -13.27
N THR A 117 -5.17 11.22 -12.18
CA THR A 117 -5.63 11.75 -10.89
C THR A 117 -5.02 13.10 -10.51
N ASP A 118 -4.21 13.69 -11.38
CA ASP A 118 -3.44 14.93 -11.13
C ASP A 118 -2.61 14.85 -9.82
N ASN A 119 -2.11 13.66 -9.50
CA ASN A 119 -1.37 13.38 -8.27
C ASN A 119 0.13 13.18 -8.57
N ALA A 120 0.77 14.24 -9.06
CA ALA A 120 2.20 14.20 -9.41
C ALA A 120 3.11 13.88 -8.19
N GLY A 121 2.66 14.11 -6.96
CA GLY A 121 3.40 13.82 -5.74
C GLY A 121 3.26 12.40 -5.19
N ALA A 122 2.43 11.55 -5.80
CA ALA A 122 2.11 10.23 -5.26
C ALA A 122 3.34 9.30 -5.16
N ASP A 123 3.51 8.66 -4.01
CA ASP A 123 4.56 7.65 -3.78
C ASP A 123 3.99 6.23 -3.58
N ARG A 124 4.63 5.21 -4.16
CA ARG A 124 4.20 3.81 -4.05
C ARG A 124 4.45 3.22 -2.68
N ASP A 125 5.37 3.80 -1.91
CA ASP A 125 5.66 3.39 -0.55
C ASP A 125 4.94 4.22 0.53
N ASP A 126 4.15 5.23 0.13
CA ASP A 126 3.12 5.82 0.98
C ASP A 126 1.84 4.98 0.93
N PHE A 127 1.29 4.66 2.11
CA PHE A 127 0.13 3.78 2.18
C PHE A 127 -1.14 4.44 1.61
N ALA A 128 -1.34 5.74 1.83
CA ALA A 128 -2.54 6.43 1.39
C ALA A 128 -2.57 6.55 -0.13
N ASP A 129 -1.45 6.94 -0.73
CA ASP A 129 -1.29 7.00 -2.18
C ASP A 129 -1.44 5.61 -2.84
N ALA A 130 -0.79 4.60 -2.26
CA ALA A 130 -0.91 3.23 -2.76
C ALA A 130 -2.35 2.71 -2.68
N LEU A 131 -3.06 2.97 -1.58
CA LEU A 131 -4.45 2.54 -1.44
C LEU A 131 -5.37 3.30 -2.39
N ASP A 132 -5.15 4.60 -2.61
CA ASP A 132 -5.88 5.40 -3.60
C ASP A 132 -5.68 4.86 -5.02
N PHE A 133 -4.44 4.55 -5.40
CA PHE A 133 -4.11 3.89 -6.67
C PHE A 133 -4.89 2.58 -6.84
N MET A 134 -4.97 1.75 -5.80
CA MET A 134 -5.71 0.49 -5.88
C MET A 134 -7.21 0.72 -6.01
N GLY A 135 -7.76 1.74 -5.34
CA GLY A 135 -9.14 2.19 -5.51
C GLY A 135 -9.43 2.65 -6.95
N TRP A 136 -8.56 3.51 -7.50
CA TRP A 136 -8.59 3.95 -8.90
C TRP A 136 -8.55 2.77 -9.86
N TYR A 137 -7.67 1.78 -9.63
CA TYR A 137 -7.54 0.62 -10.49
C TYR A 137 -8.82 -0.24 -10.49
N ILE A 138 -9.41 -0.48 -9.31
CA ILE A 138 -10.67 -1.24 -9.17
C ILE A 138 -11.83 -0.48 -9.81
N HIS A 139 -11.91 0.84 -9.61
CA HIS A 139 -12.91 1.69 -10.24
C HIS A 139 -12.84 1.59 -11.78
N ASN A 140 -11.64 1.68 -12.35
CA ASN A 140 -11.44 1.53 -13.79
C ASN A 140 -11.70 0.10 -14.27
N THR A 141 -11.36 -0.91 -13.48
CA THR A 141 -11.70 -2.31 -13.76
C THR A 141 -13.21 -2.50 -13.91
N ARG A 142 -14.00 -1.87 -13.04
CA ARG A 142 -15.47 -1.85 -13.13
C ARG A 142 -15.96 -1.22 -14.43
N ARG A 143 -15.38 -0.08 -14.83
CA ARG A 143 -15.75 0.63 -16.06
C ARG A 143 -15.35 -0.10 -17.34
N LEU A 144 -14.14 -0.67 -17.36
CA LEU A 144 -13.54 -1.24 -18.56
C LEU A 144 -13.93 -2.70 -18.82
N ASN A 145 -14.06 -3.49 -17.74
CA ASN A 145 -14.29 -4.94 -17.82
C ASN A 145 -15.58 -5.38 -17.12
N GLY A 146 -16.41 -4.46 -16.63
CA GLY A 146 -17.72 -4.76 -16.04
C GLY A 146 -17.67 -5.58 -14.74
N VAL A 147 -16.50 -5.66 -14.10
CA VAL A 147 -16.31 -6.44 -12.88
C VAL A 147 -16.74 -5.61 -11.68
N SER A 148 -17.64 -6.14 -10.85
CA SER A 148 -18.08 -5.47 -9.61
C SER A 148 -16.89 -5.13 -8.71
N ALA A 149 -16.91 -3.96 -8.07
CA ALA A 149 -15.90 -3.56 -7.09
C ALA A 149 -15.84 -4.52 -5.88
N THR A 150 -16.94 -5.24 -5.59
CA THR A 150 -17.04 -6.25 -4.52
C THR A 150 -16.57 -7.64 -4.94
N ASP A 151 -16.38 -7.91 -6.24
CA ASP A 151 -15.94 -9.23 -6.74
C ASP A 151 -14.41 -9.34 -6.65
N ALA A 152 -13.91 -9.49 -5.42
CA ALA A 152 -12.48 -9.54 -5.12
C ALA A 152 -11.71 -10.60 -5.94
N TYR A 153 -12.36 -11.72 -6.29
CA TYR A 153 -11.77 -12.76 -7.14
C TYR A 153 -11.43 -12.19 -8.52
N LYS A 154 -12.42 -11.63 -9.22
CA LYS A 154 -12.20 -11.08 -10.57
C LYS A 154 -11.39 -9.78 -10.53
N GLN A 155 -11.51 -8.98 -9.47
CA GLN A 155 -10.67 -7.80 -9.27
C GLN A 155 -9.19 -8.20 -9.20
N TYR A 156 -8.85 -9.25 -8.45
CA TYR A 156 -7.47 -9.74 -8.39
C TYR A 156 -6.96 -10.26 -9.74
N LEU A 157 -7.80 -10.99 -10.48
CA LEU A 157 -7.43 -11.44 -11.83
C LEU A 157 -7.14 -10.28 -12.78
N ASN A 158 -7.90 -9.19 -12.68
CA ASN A 158 -7.63 -7.97 -13.45
C ASN A 158 -6.34 -7.31 -13.00
N TYR A 159 -6.16 -7.14 -11.68
CA TYR A 159 -5.00 -6.51 -11.10
C TYR A 159 -3.68 -7.20 -11.51
N HIS A 160 -3.69 -8.54 -11.55
CA HIS A 160 -2.52 -9.34 -11.93
C HIS A 160 -2.25 -9.37 -13.44
N GLU A 161 -3.27 -9.56 -14.27
CA GLU A 161 -3.09 -9.70 -15.74
C GLU A 161 -3.10 -8.37 -16.50
N GLY A 162 -3.52 -7.28 -15.84
CA GLY A 162 -3.92 -6.05 -16.51
C GLY A 162 -5.32 -6.14 -17.13
N TRP A 163 -5.95 -5.00 -17.38
CA TRP A 163 -7.29 -4.93 -17.98
C TRP A 163 -7.40 -5.66 -19.33
N GLN A 164 -6.39 -5.48 -20.21
CA GLN A 164 -6.36 -6.13 -21.51
C GLN A 164 -6.10 -7.64 -21.40
N GLY A 165 -5.17 -8.06 -20.54
CA GLY A 165 -4.85 -9.47 -20.32
C GLY A 165 -6.04 -10.24 -19.74
N TYR A 166 -6.78 -9.61 -18.83
CA TYR A 166 -8.03 -10.14 -18.30
C TYR A 166 -9.08 -10.33 -19.39
N ARG A 167 -9.30 -9.30 -20.22
CA ARG A 167 -10.27 -9.33 -21.33
C ARG A 167 -9.92 -10.40 -22.38
N GLN A 168 -8.63 -10.62 -22.62
CA GLN A 168 -8.13 -11.70 -23.49
C GLN A 168 -8.24 -13.08 -22.85
N GLY A 169 -8.60 -13.18 -21.56
CA GLY A 169 -8.81 -14.46 -20.88
C GLY A 169 -7.52 -15.21 -20.51
N ARG A 170 -6.38 -14.53 -20.43
CA ARG A 170 -5.06 -15.17 -20.14
C ARG A 170 -5.08 -15.97 -18.83
N TRP A 171 -5.79 -15.46 -17.82
CA TRP A 171 -5.96 -16.11 -16.52
C TRP A 171 -6.66 -17.48 -16.56
N LYS A 172 -7.45 -17.79 -17.62
CA LYS A 172 -8.26 -19.01 -17.67
C LYS A 172 -7.41 -20.28 -17.59
N ASN A 173 -6.23 -20.24 -18.21
CA ASN A 173 -5.28 -21.36 -18.29
C ASN A 173 -4.30 -21.38 -17.10
N THR A 174 -4.39 -20.41 -16.19
CA THR A 174 -3.42 -20.22 -15.11
C THR A 174 -4.01 -20.69 -13.78
N SER A 175 -3.94 -22.00 -13.53
CA SER A 175 -4.54 -22.63 -12.33
C SER A 175 -4.03 -22.07 -11.00
N TRP A 176 -2.74 -21.74 -10.91
CA TRP A 176 -2.16 -21.17 -9.70
C TRP A 176 -2.75 -19.78 -9.42
N LEU A 177 -2.93 -18.94 -10.44
CA LEU A 177 -3.47 -17.58 -10.31
C LEU A 177 -4.92 -17.61 -9.83
N LYS A 178 -5.74 -18.52 -10.37
CA LYS A 178 -7.12 -18.73 -9.88
C LYS A 178 -7.15 -19.11 -8.39
N LYS A 179 -6.16 -19.89 -7.92
CA LYS A 179 -6.04 -20.27 -6.51
C LYS A 179 -5.66 -19.07 -5.63
N VAL A 180 -4.74 -18.22 -6.09
CA VAL A 180 -4.38 -16.97 -5.41
C VAL A 180 -5.56 -16.01 -5.36
N ALA A 181 -6.26 -15.80 -6.48
CA ALA A 181 -7.48 -14.99 -6.54
C ALA A 181 -8.55 -15.47 -5.55
N GLN A 182 -8.70 -16.80 -5.40
CA GLN A 182 -9.61 -17.36 -4.40
C GLN A 182 -9.17 -17.04 -2.97
N ASN A 183 -7.86 -17.03 -2.69
CA ASN A 183 -7.34 -16.66 -1.37
C ASN A 183 -7.60 -15.17 -1.06
N VAL A 184 -7.39 -14.30 -2.05
CA VAL A 184 -7.71 -12.87 -1.95
C VAL A 184 -9.20 -12.67 -1.70
N ALA A 185 -10.07 -13.36 -2.42
CA ALA A 185 -11.51 -13.27 -2.23
C ALA A 185 -11.95 -13.69 -0.81
N ARG A 186 -11.38 -14.78 -0.27
CA ARG A 186 -11.65 -15.21 1.11
C ARG A 186 -11.19 -14.16 2.13
N ARG A 187 -10.01 -13.55 1.92
CA ARG A 187 -9.51 -12.48 2.80
C ARG A 187 -10.38 -11.24 2.73
N ALA A 188 -10.76 -10.80 1.53
CA ALA A 188 -11.66 -9.66 1.34
C ALA A 188 -12.99 -9.90 2.06
N GLY A 189 -13.61 -11.07 1.92
CA GLY A 189 -14.85 -11.41 2.64
C GLY A 189 -14.69 -11.39 4.16
N ARG A 190 -13.55 -11.86 4.69
CA ARG A 190 -13.24 -11.77 6.13
C ARG A 190 -13.11 -10.31 6.59
N TYR A 191 -12.34 -9.52 5.86
CA TYR A 191 -12.15 -8.09 6.15
C TYR A 191 -13.46 -7.32 6.10
N ASP A 192 -14.33 -7.63 5.15
CA ASP A 192 -15.64 -6.99 5.01
C ASP A 192 -16.51 -7.25 6.24
N ALA A 193 -16.59 -8.52 6.67
CA ALA A 193 -17.34 -8.92 7.86
C ALA A 193 -16.78 -8.28 9.15
N GLN A 194 -15.45 -8.21 9.29
CA GLN A 194 -14.80 -7.54 10.42
C GLN A 194 -15.10 -6.04 10.42
N PHE A 195 -14.91 -5.39 9.27
CA PHE A 195 -15.06 -3.95 9.14
C PHE A 195 -16.47 -3.47 9.47
N ALA A 196 -17.50 -4.25 9.09
CA ALA A 196 -18.87 -3.98 9.48
C ALA A 196 -19.07 -3.87 11.01
N GLY A 197 -18.25 -4.58 11.80
CA GLY A 197 -18.32 -4.57 13.26
C GLY A 197 -17.57 -3.41 13.94
N CYS A 198 -16.55 -2.83 13.31
CA CYS A 198 -15.68 -1.83 13.95
C CYS A 198 -15.60 -0.48 13.25
N ARG A 199 -16.27 -0.30 12.10
CA ARG A 199 -16.22 0.95 11.31
C ARG A 199 -16.50 2.19 12.15
N ASP A 200 -17.54 2.15 12.97
CA ASP A 200 -18.01 3.34 13.70
C ASP A 200 -17.16 3.65 14.94
N GLU A 201 -16.37 2.69 15.43
CA GLU A 201 -15.43 2.87 16.55
C GLU A 201 -14.27 3.81 16.17
N PHE A 202 -13.85 3.76 14.91
CA PHE A 202 -12.74 4.57 14.40
C PHE A 202 -13.19 5.92 13.84
N ALA A 203 -14.50 6.14 13.64
CA ALA A 203 -15.07 7.43 13.27
C ALA A 203 -14.98 8.47 14.40
N LYS A 204 -14.82 8.03 15.65
CA LYS A 204 -14.71 8.90 16.82
C LYS A 204 -13.36 9.60 16.87
N GLY A 205 -13.40 10.94 16.95
CA GLY A 205 -12.21 11.80 16.98
C GLY A 205 -11.29 11.54 18.18
N PHE A 206 -10.05 12.02 18.09
CA PHE A 206 -9.06 11.90 19.16
C PHE A 206 -9.59 12.41 20.51
N TRP A 207 -10.22 13.59 20.51
CA TRP A 207 -10.75 14.22 21.72
C TRP A 207 -11.91 13.46 22.36
N TYR A 208 -12.78 12.82 21.57
CA TYR A 208 -13.87 12.01 22.11
C TYR A 208 -13.34 10.86 22.96
N ARG A 209 -12.26 10.19 22.53
CA ARG A 209 -11.66 9.05 23.23
C ARG A 209 -10.76 9.43 24.40
N LEU A 210 -10.29 10.67 24.45
CA LEU A 210 -9.43 11.13 25.55
C LEU A 210 -10.26 11.53 26.78
N PHE A 211 -11.51 11.95 26.56
CA PHE A 211 -12.36 12.53 27.60
C PHE A 211 -13.59 11.68 27.97
N HIS A 212 -13.77 10.53 27.32
CA HIS A 212 -14.81 9.52 27.63
C HIS A 212 -14.19 8.13 27.53
#